data_AF-A0A0B0EHW9-F1
#
_entry.id   AF-A0A0B0EHW9-F1
#
_cell.length_a   1.000
_cell.length_b   1.000
_cell.length_c   1.000
_cell.angle_alpha   90.00
_cell.angle_beta   90.00
_cell.angle_gamma   90.00
#
_symmetry.space_group_name_H-M   'P 1'
#
loop_
_entity.id
_entity.type
_entity.pdbx_description
1 polymer ?
#
loop_
_entity_poly.entity_id
_entity_poly.type
_entity_poly.pdbx_seq_one_letter_code
_entity_poly.pdbx_strand_id
1 'polypeptide(L)'
;MINNKLDDFEKNIEKDISKFKKVSSRKLKKIEDIIQKANEKKNISLRVNNQDLEQIKLKAEREGIPYQTLISSVLHKFVTDQLIDQKNIIKSIQLLNKQKLITK
;
A
#
# COMPACT_ATOMS: atom_id res chain seq x y z
N MET A 1 49.34 0.35 -3.99
CA MET A 1 48.26 -0.44 -4.62
C MET A 1 47.13 -0.57 -3.62
N ILE A 2 45.92 -0.09 -3.95
CA ILE A 2 44.77 -0.12 -3.03
C ILE A 2 44.28 -1.57 -2.96
N ASN A 3 44.20 -2.12 -1.74
CA ASN A 3 43.79 -3.50 -1.51
C ASN A 3 42.25 -3.57 -1.49
N ASN A 4 41.63 -3.75 -2.67
CA ASN A 4 40.18 -3.87 -2.81
C ASN A 4 39.72 -5.28 -2.41
N LYS A 5 39.57 -5.49 -1.10
CA LYS A 5 38.96 -6.71 -0.56
C LYS A 5 37.45 -6.62 -0.74
N LEU A 6 36.91 -7.40 -1.66
CA LEU A 6 35.48 -7.51 -1.91
C LEU A 6 34.75 -7.93 -0.62
N ASP A 7 33.64 -7.27 -0.32
CA ASP A 7 32.75 -7.68 0.75
C ASP A 7 31.95 -8.94 0.35
N ASP A 8 31.19 -9.50 1.29
CA ASP A 8 30.47 -10.75 1.04
C ASP A 8 29.27 -10.58 0.07
N PHE A 9 28.72 -9.38 -0.04
CA PHE A 9 27.70 -9.04 -1.04
C PHE A 9 28.32 -8.98 -2.45
N GLU A 10 29.45 -8.30 -2.60
CA GLU A 10 30.17 -8.17 -3.87
C GLU A 10 30.65 -9.52 -4.40
N LYS A 11 31.18 -10.40 -3.53
CA LYS A 11 31.55 -11.77 -3.90
C LYS A 11 30.37 -12.60 -4.39
N ASN A 12 29.18 -12.39 -3.83
CA ASN A 12 27.97 -13.11 -4.25
C ASN A 12 27.48 -12.61 -5.61
N ILE A 13 27.53 -11.30 -5.87
CA ILE A 13 27.26 -10.75 -7.20
C ILE A 13 28.23 -11.33 -8.23
N GLU A 14 29.53 -11.39 -7.91
CA GLU A 14 30.55 -11.92 -8.81
C GLU A 14 30.32 -13.41 -9.13
N LYS A 15 29.91 -14.23 -8.16
CA LYS A 15 29.57 -15.64 -8.38
C LYS A 15 28.33 -15.83 -9.25
N ASP A 16 27.33 -14.97 -9.10
CA ASP A 16 26.06 -15.09 -9.81
C ASP A 16 26.06 -14.38 -11.17
N ILE A 17 27.07 -13.58 -11.49
CA ILE A 17 27.18 -12.90 -12.78
C ILE A 17 27.19 -13.88 -13.95
N SER A 18 27.81 -15.06 -13.78
CA SER A 18 27.85 -16.11 -14.79
C SER A 18 26.47 -16.73 -15.06
N LYS A 19 25.50 -16.57 -14.15
CA LYS A 19 24.12 -17.04 -14.32
C LYS A 19 23.21 -15.96 -14.92
N PHE A 20 23.72 -14.75 -15.15
CA PHE A 20 22.95 -13.66 -15.72
C PHE A 20 22.43 -14.03 -17.12
N LYS A 21 21.11 -14.02 -17.27
CA LYS A 21 20.45 -14.17 -18.58
C LYS A 21 19.79 -12.86 -18.94
N LYS A 22 20.27 -12.24 -20.02
CA LYS A 22 19.65 -11.02 -20.56
C LYS A 22 18.20 -11.32 -20.93
N VAL A 23 17.29 -10.55 -20.36
CA VAL A 23 15.87 -10.62 -20.67
C VAL A 23 15.67 -10.21 -22.13
N SER A 24 14.79 -10.91 -22.86
CA SER A 24 14.48 -10.53 -24.24
C SER A 24 13.93 -9.10 -24.29
N SER A 25 14.28 -8.35 -25.33
CA SER A 25 13.82 -6.96 -25.52
C SER A 25 12.30 -6.83 -25.42
N ARG A 26 11.56 -7.82 -25.92
CA ARG A 26 10.10 -7.90 -25.83
C ARG A 26 9.60 -8.06 -24.40
N LYS A 27 10.25 -8.89 -23.58
CA LYS A 27 9.85 -9.11 -22.19
C LYS A 27 10.25 -7.92 -21.31
N LEU A 28 11.40 -7.29 -21.58
CA LEU A 28 11.81 -6.05 -20.93
C LEU A 28 10.78 -4.95 -21.17
N LYS A 29 10.41 -4.70 -22.44
CA LYS A 29 9.39 -3.71 -22.81
C LYS A 29 8.04 -3.97 -22.14
N LYS A 30 7.60 -5.22 -22.07
CA LYS A 30 6.36 -5.57 -21.35
C LYS A 30 6.42 -5.23 -19.85
N ILE A 31 7.56 -5.48 -19.20
CA ILE A 31 7.73 -5.17 -17.78
C ILE A 31 7.72 -3.65 -17.59
N GLU A 32 8.43 -2.92 -18.44
CA GLU A 32 8.43 -1.45 -18.44
C GLU A 32 7.01 -0.89 -18.62
N ASP A 33 6.25 -1.39 -19.60
CA ASP A 33 4.87 -0.96 -19.86
C ASP A 33 3.95 -1.21 -18.65
N ILE A 34 4.10 -2.35 -17.97
CA ILE A 34 3.32 -2.68 -16.76
C ILE A 34 3.67 -1.71 -15.62
N ILE A 35 4.96 -1.48 -15.39
CA ILE A 35 5.44 -0.57 -14.35
C ILE A 35 4.97 0.86 -14.64
N GLN A 36 5.05 1.29 -15.90
CA GLN A 36 4.60 2.61 -16.32
C GLN A 36 3.11 2.78 -16.02
N LYS A 37 2.26 1.85 -16.46
CA LYS A 37 0.82 1.89 -16.19
C LYS A 37 0.48 1.88 -14.70
N ALA A 38 1.20 1.10 -13.90
CA ALA A 38 0.99 1.07 -12.46
C ALA A 38 1.38 2.39 -11.76
N ASN A 39 2.36 3.10 -12.32
CA ASN A 39 2.85 4.38 -11.80
C ASN A 39 2.11 5.60 -12.35
N GLU A 40 1.22 5.43 -13.33
CA GLU A 40 0.39 6.52 -13.83
C GLU A 40 -0.52 7.05 -12.72
N LYS A 41 -0.24 8.28 -12.30
CA LYS A 41 -0.99 9.00 -11.26
C LYS A 41 -1.70 10.20 -11.89
N LYS A 42 -2.93 10.43 -11.48
CA LYS A 42 -3.69 11.65 -11.82
C LYS A 42 -3.86 12.51 -10.58
N ASN A 43 -3.62 13.80 -10.73
CA ASN A 43 -3.86 14.77 -9.67
C ASN A 43 -5.36 15.05 -9.57
N ILE A 44 -5.87 15.08 -8.33
CA ILE A 44 -7.26 15.44 -8.03
C ILE A 44 -7.27 16.64 -7.08
N SER A 45 -8.17 17.59 -7.32
CA SER A 45 -8.44 18.69 -6.39
C SER A 45 -9.73 18.39 -5.63
N LEU A 46 -9.69 18.44 -4.30
CA LEU A 46 -10.82 18.14 -3.44
C LEU A 46 -11.04 19.32 -2.48
N ARG A 47 -12.30 19.76 -2.35
CA ARG A 47 -12.72 20.69 -1.30
C ARG A 47 -13.24 19.89 -0.11
N VAL A 48 -12.67 20.14 1.06
CA VAL A 48 -13.10 19.55 2.33
C VAL A 48 -13.33 20.68 3.32
N ASN A 49 -14.18 20.46 4.32
CA ASN A 49 -14.33 21.44 5.39
C ASN A 49 -13.04 21.44 6.26
N ASN A 50 -12.82 22.54 6.99
CA ASN A 50 -11.59 22.69 7.78
C ASN A 50 -11.51 21.68 8.93
N GLN A 51 -12.65 21.40 9.58
CA GLN A 51 -12.72 20.49 10.73
C GLN A 51 -12.32 19.06 10.35
N ASP A 52 -12.83 18.54 9.23
CA ASP A 52 -12.50 17.22 8.68
C ASP A 52 -11.03 17.15 8.29
N LEU A 53 -10.49 18.20 7.68
CA LEU A 53 -9.06 18.25 7.34
C LEU A 53 -8.17 18.14 8.58
N GLU A 54 -8.53 18.83 9.67
CA GLU A 54 -7.81 18.71 10.95
C GLU A 54 -7.94 17.30 11.54
N GLN A 55 -9.12 16.69 11.53
CA GLN A 55 -9.31 15.32 12.01
C GLN A 55 -8.50 14.30 11.20
N ILE A 56 -8.44 14.47 9.87
CA ILE A 56 -7.62 13.61 9.00
C ILE A 56 -6.14 13.76 9.34
N LYS A 57 -5.65 15.00 9.54
CA LYS A 57 -4.26 15.25 9.93
C LYS A 57 -3.92 14.59 11.27
N LEU A 58 -4.76 14.77 12.29
CA LEU A 58 -4.57 14.14 13.60
C LEU A 58 -4.55 12.62 13.50
N LYS A 59 -5.40 12.03 12.66
CA LYS A 59 -5.41 10.59 12.44
C LYS A 59 -4.16 10.10 11.72
N ALA A 60 -3.70 10.85 10.72
CA ALA A 60 -2.49 10.52 9.97
C ALA A 60 -1.23 10.60 10.86
N GLU A 61 -1.15 11.62 11.73
CA GLU A 61 -0.08 11.74 12.73
C GLU A 61 -0.06 10.55 13.70
N ARG A 62 -1.23 10.11 14.19
CA ARG A 62 -1.34 8.92 15.04
C ARG A 62 -0.86 7.64 14.33
N GLU A 63 -1.07 7.55 13.03
CA GLU A 63 -0.60 6.44 12.19
C GLU A 63 0.87 6.62 11.74
N GLY A 64 1.49 7.77 12.03
CA GLY A 64 2.87 8.08 11.63
C GLY A 64 3.05 8.30 10.12
N ILE A 65 1.98 8.69 9.41
CA ILE A 65 1.99 8.85 7.96
C ILE A 65 1.52 10.25 7.54
N PRO A 66 1.89 10.75 6.34
CA PRO A 66 1.33 11.99 5.81
C PRO A 66 -0.19 11.90 5.61
N TYR A 67 -0.90 12.99 5.85
CA TYR A 67 -2.37 13.04 5.70
C TYR A 67 -2.82 12.76 4.27
N GLN A 68 -2.03 13.15 3.27
CA GLN A 68 -2.30 12.82 1.87
C GLN A 68 -2.23 11.29 1.64
N THR A 69 -1.25 10.62 2.24
CA THR A 69 -1.10 9.16 2.18
C THR A 69 -2.29 8.46 2.84
N LEU A 70 -2.77 8.98 3.97
CA LEU A 70 -3.98 8.46 4.62
C LEU A 70 -5.21 8.60 3.70
N ILE A 71 -5.40 9.77 3.08
CA ILE A 71 -6.50 10.00 2.13
C ILE A 71 -6.41 9.01 0.95
N SER A 72 -5.23 8.86 0.34
CA SER A 72 -5.03 7.91 -0.77
C SER A 72 -5.30 6.46 -0.35
N SER A 73 -4.86 6.07 0.84
CA SER A 73 -5.11 4.74 1.42
C SER A 73 -6.60 4.47 1.61
N VAL A 74 -7.35 5.44 2.13
CA VAL A 74 -8.80 5.32 2.29
C VAL A 74 -9.50 5.20 0.94
N LEU A 75 -9.14 6.02 -0.05
CA LEU A 75 -9.70 5.92 -1.40
C LEU A 75 -9.43 4.55 -2.03
N HIS A 76 -8.20 4.03 -1.87
CA HIS A 76 -7.87 2.70 -2.37
C HIS A 76 -8.70 1.61 -1.69
N LYS A 77 -8.77 1.62 -0.35
CA LYS A 77 -9.58 0.67 0.42
C LYS A 77 -11.07 0.76 0.08
N PHE A 78 -11.57 1.95 -0.24
CA PHE A 78 -12.96 2.16 -0.65
C PHE A 78 -13.23 1.50 -2.01
N VAL A 79 -12.34 1.68 -2.99
CA VAL A 79 -12.49 1.09 -4.34
C VAL A 79 -12.25 -0.42 -4.35
N THR A 80 -11.47 -0.95 -3.41
CA THR A 80 -11.19 -2.39 -3.29
C THR A 80 -12.16 -3.13 -2.36
N ASP A 81 -13.23 -2.47 -1.88
CA ASP A 81 -14.20 -3.01 -0.90
C ASP A 81 -13.56 -3.49 0.42
N GLN A 82 -12.37 -2.98 0.75
CA GLN A 82 -11.63 -3.29 1.98
C GLN A 82 -11.87 -2.28 3.10
N LEU A 83 -12.67 -1.23 2.84
CA LEU A 83 -12.99 -0.23 3.85
C LEU A 83 -14.04 -0.77 4.81
N ILE A 84 -13.57 -1.34 5.92
CA ILE A 84 -14.42 -1.91 6.96
C ILE A 84 -14.82 -0.84 7.98
N ASP A 85 -16.12 -0.63 8.15
CA ASP A 85 -16.65 0.15 9.27
C ASP A 85 -16.77 -0.73 10.52
N GLN A 86 -15.88 -0.50 11.48
CA GLN A 86 -15.86 -1.20 12.76
C GLN A 86 -17.20 -1.07 13.52
N LYS A 87 -17.92 0.04 13.38
CA LYS A 87 -19.22 0.23 14.04
C LYS A 87 -20.27 -0.74 13.52
N ASN A 88 -20.27 -0.99 12.21
CA ASN A 88 -21.19 -1.95 11.58
C ASN A 88 -20.88 -3.38 12.02
N ILE A 89 -19.61 -3.74 12.18
CA ILE A 89 -19.22 -5.06 12.72
C ILE A 89 -19.74 -5.22 14.15
N ILE A 90 -19.46 -4.27 15.04
CA ILE A 90 -19.89 -4.36 16.45
C ILE A 90 -21.41 -4.46 16.53
N LYS A 91 -22.14 -3.65 15.76
CA LYS A 91 -23.61 -3.70 15.72
C LYS A 91 -24.12 -5.04 15.22
N SER A 92 -23.49 -5.61 14.21
CA SER A 92 -23.83 -6.94 13.67
C SER A 92 -23.60 -8.03 14.72
N ILE A 93 -22.47 -7.99 15.44
CA ILE A 93 -22.17 -8.91 16.54
C ILE A 93 -23.20 -8.78 17.66
N GLN A 94 -23.57 -7.56 18.05
CA GLN A 94 -24.59 -7.32 19.07
C GLN A 94 -25.96 -7.88 18.67
N LEU A 95 -26.36 -7.70 17.40
CA LEU A 95 -27.62 -8.23 16.87
C LEU A 95 -27.63 -9.77 16.89
N LEU A 96 -26.54 -10.40 16.45
CA LEU A 96 -26.40 -11.87 16.48
C LEU A 96 -26.51 -12.42 17.92
N ASN A 97 -25.85 -11.76 18.88
CA ASN A 97 -25.93 -12.14 20.29
C ASN A 97 -27.36 -11.98 20.85
N LYS A 98 -28.07 -10.92 20.47
CA LYS A 98 -29.46 -10.69 20.87
C LYS A 98 -30.40 -11.75 20.29
N GLN A 99 -30.20 -12.15 19.04
CA GLN A 99 -31.00 -13.19 18.39
C GLN A 99 -30.80 -14.56 19.07
N LYS A 100 -29.56 -14.87 19.46
CA LYS A 100 -29.23 -16.10 20.18
C LYS A 100 -29.86 -16.18 21.58
N LEU A 101 -30.09 -15.03 22.23
CA LEU A 101 -30.79 -14.93 23.52
C LEU A 101 -32.31 -15.11 23.40
N ILE A 102 -32.90 -14.77 22.24
CA ILE A 102 -34.36 -14.88 22.00
C ILE A 102 -34.76 -16.30 21.54
N THR A 103 -33.80 -17.05 20.98
CA THR A 103 -34.04 -18.42 20.44
C THR A 103 -33.75 -19.52 21.46
N LYS A 104 -33.54 -19.15 22.73
CA LYS A 104 -33.21 -20.06 23.85
C LYS A 104 -34.26 -19.92 24.93
#